data_AF-A0A2K2F463-F1
#
_entry.id   AF-A0A2K2F463-F1
#
_cell.length_a   1.000
_cell.length_b   1.000
_cell.length_c   1.000
_cell.angle_alpha   90.00
_cell.angle_beta   90.00
_cell.angle_gamma   90.00
#
_symmetry.space_group_name_H-M   'P 1'
#
loop_
_entity.id
_entity.type
_entity.pdbx_description
1 polymer ?
#
loop_
_entity_poly.entity_id
_entity_poly.type
_entity_poly.pdbx_seq_one_letter_code
_entity_poly.pdbx_strand_id
1 'polypeptide(L)'
;MRWIIFFAASWIIFLYLIDWKKLKANIWCGMWAALLALIVDMQAVDLGLYKIEGPLMFANTTPFFLFGPVFVIGTLLAQFYPRKRFWRIINIIVLTAIYSAIEIMLVISGDVVYMNWHLYNSLTVNILALMVIGWFSVVVLNKGKEG
;
A
#
# COMPACT_ATOMS: atom_id res chain seq x y z
N MET A 1 -10.77 5.86 15.17
CA MET A 1 -10.61 7.26 14.67
C MET A 1 -9.30 7.49 13.93
N ARG A 2 -8.18 6.86 14.31
CA ARG A 2 -6.86 7.08 13.69
C ARG A 2 -6.80 6.69 12.21
N TRP A 3 -7.51 5.63 11.79
CA TRP A 3 -7.67 5.29 10.37
C TRP A 3 -8.21 6.43 9.50
N ILE A 4 -9.11 7.26 10.04
CA ILE A 4 -9.66 8.42 9.33
C ILE A 4 -8.57 9.49 9.14
N ILE A 5 -7.69 9.66 10.15
CA ILE A 5 -6.55 10.58 10.07
C ILE A 5 -5.57 10.11 9.00
N PHE A 6 -5.18 8.83 9.01
CA PHE A 6 -4.29 8.27 7.99
C PHE A 6 -4.91 8.33 6.59
N PHE A 7 -6.21 8.08 6.47
CA PHE A 7 -6.96 8.26 5.22
C PHE A 7 -6.85 9.70 4.74
N ALA A 8 -7.23 10.68 5.57
CA ALA A 8 -7.19 12.09 5.21
C ALA A 8 -5.77 12.57 4.85
N ALA A 9 -4.76 12.20 5.65
CA ALA A 9 -3.36 12.54 5.39
C ALA A 9 -2.87 11.95 4.05
N SER A 10 -3.21 10.71 3.76
CA SER A 10 -2.87 10.05 2.49
C SER A 10 -3.50 10.78 1.30
N TRP A 11 -4.77 11.18 1.42
CA TRP A 11 -5.46 11.92 0.36
C TRP A 11 -4.92 13.34 0.16
N ILE A 12 -4.49 14.03 1.22
CA ILE A 12 -3.81 15.33 1.10
C ILE A 12 -2.51 15.17 0.29
N ILE A 13 -1.68 14.17 0.63
CA ILE A 13 -0.45 13.86 -0.10
C ILE A 13 -0.76 13.49 -1.55
N PHE A 14 -1.81 12.70 -1.77
CA PHE A 14 -2.24 12.30 -3.10
C PHE A 14 -2.60 13.50 -3.96
N LEU A 15 -3.48 14.39 -3.48
CA LEU A 15 -3.91 15.58 -4.21
C LEU A 15 -2.74 16.54 -4.49
N TYR A 16 -1.76 16.60 -3.60
CA TYR A 16 -0.56 17.42 -3.78
C TYR A 16 0.39 16.86 -4.86
N LEU A 17 0.54 15.53 -4.94
CA LEU A 17 1.54 14.89 -5.80
C LEU A 17 1.00 14.38 -7.14
N ILE A 18 -0.32 14.22 -7.30
CA ILE A 18 -0.89 13.56 -8.47
C ILE A 18 -0.75 14.38 -9.76
N ASP A 19 -0.31 13.70 -10.82
CA ASP A 19 -0.39 14.19 -12.21
C ASP A 19 -1.73 13.72 -12.81
N TRP A 20 -2.70 14.64 -12.83
CA TRP A 20 -4.05 14.40 -13.34
C TRP A 20 -4.09 13.88 -14.78
N LYS A 21 -3.07 14.18 -15.61
CA LYS A 21 -3.01 13.68 -16.99
C LYS A 21 -2.77 12.17 -17.05
N LYS A 22 -2.06 11.63 -16.07
CA LYS A 22 -1.69 10.19 -15.99
C LYS A 22 -2.61 9.39 -15.06
N LEU A 23 -3.51 10.06 -14.34
CA LEU A 23 -4.37 9.45 -13.32
C LEU A 23 -5.19 8.27 -13.84
N LYS A 24 -5.77 8.38 -15.05
CA LYS A 24 -6.61 7.31 -15.64
C LYS A 24 -5.89 5.96 -15.74
N ALA A 25 -4.60 5.97 -16.00
CA ALA A 25 -3.78 4.75 -16.01
C ALA A 25 -3.33 4.38 -14.59
N ASN A 26 -2.84 5.36 -13.82
CA ASN A 26 -2.24 5.13 -12.49
C ASN A 26 -3.23 4.54 -11.48
N ILE A 27 -4.51 4.93 -11.57
CA ILE A 27 -5.54 4.52 -10.60
C ILE A 27 -5.69 2.99 -10.53
N TRP A 28 -5.40 2.29 -11.63
CA TRP A 28 -5.46 0.83 -11.69
C TRP A 28 -4.40 0.18 -10.80
N CYS A 29 -3.23 0.79 -10.62
CA CYS A 29 -2.26 0.31 -9.63
C CYS A 29 -2.75 0.53 -8.19
N GLY A 30 -3.46 1.62 -7.91
CA GLY A 30 -4.08 1.85 -6.60
C GLY A 30 -5.14 0.79 -6.29
N MET A 31 -6.02 0.52 -7.25
CA MET A 31 -7.03 -0.53 -7.13
C MET A 31 -6.40 -1.93 -6.96
N TRP A 32 -5.34 -2.22 -7.72
CA TRP A 32 -4.60 -3.47 -7.61
C TRP A 32 -3.92 -3.62 -6.24
N ALA A 33 -3.32 -2.54 -5.71
CA ALA A 33 -2.74 -2.52 -4.38
C ALA A 33 -3.79 -2.78 -3.29
N ALA A 34 -4.96 -2.13 -3.37
CA ALA A 34 -6.05 -2.33 -2.44
C ALA A 34 -6.59 -3.77 -2.47
N LEU A 35 -6.69 -4.38 -3.66
CA LEU A 35 -7.10 -5.77 -3.80
C LEU A 35 -6.08 -6.73 -3.18
N LEU A 36 -4.78 -6.53 -3.44
CA LEU A 36 -3.73 -7.36 -2.85
C LEU A 36 -3.73 -7.26 -1.32
N ALA A 37 -3.83 -6.05 -0.77
CA ALA A 37 -3.91 -5.83 0.66
C ALA A 37 -5.14 -6.52 1.26
N LEU A 38 -6.32 -6.37 0.64
CA LEU A 38 -7.53 -7.05 1.09
C LEU A 38 -7.36 -8.58 1.14
N ILE A 39 -6.77 -9.20 0.11
CA ILE A 39 -6.56 -10.65 0.08
C ILE A 39 -5.61 -11.10 1.20
N VAL A 40 -4.51 -10.37 1.40
CA VAL A 40 -3.53 -10.68 2.44
C VAL A 40 -4.14 -10.50 3.83
N ASP A 41 -4.84 -9.39 4.07
CA ASP A 41 -5.48 -9.08 5.35
C ASP A 41 -6.55 -10.12 5.71
N MET A 42 -7.41 -10.48 4.75
CA MET A 42 -8.43 -11.51 4.95
C MET A 42 -7.80 -12.81 5.44
N GLN A 43 -6.79 -13.33 4.71
CA GLN A 43 -6.14 -14.59 5.06
C GLN A 43 -5.38 -14.50 6.39
N ALA A 44 -4.63 -13.43 6.62
CA ALA A 44 -3.81 -13.29 7.81
C ALA A 44 -4.66 -13.14 9.08
N VAL A 45 -5.78 -12.42 9.01
CA VAL A 45 -6.72 -12.28 10.13
C VAL A 45 -7.49 -13.58 10.36
N ASP A 46 -7.96 -14.26 9.31
CA ASP A 46 -8.65 -15.56 9.43
C ASP A 46 -7.75 -16.64 10.05
N LEU A 47 -6.45 -16.61 9.75
CA LEU A 47 -5.43 -17.47 10.36
C LEU A 47 -5.04 -17.03 11.78
N GLY A 48 -5.61 -15.93 12.30
CA GLY A 48 -5.32 -15.41 13.63
C GLY A 48 -3.88 -14.89 13.78
N LEU A 49 -3.24 -14.46 12.70
CA LEU A 49 -1.86 -13.95 12.72
C LEU A 49 -1.80 -12.55 13.34
N TYR A 50 -2.75 -11.70 12.97
CA TYR A 50 -2.95 -10.38 13.59
C TYR A 50 -4.43 -9.98 13.54
N LYS A 51 -4.77 -8.87 14.21
CA LYS A 51 -6.11 -8.29 14.21
C LYS A 51 -6.05 -6.81 13.85
N ILE A 52 -7.09 -6.34 13.18
CA ILE A 52 -7.29 -4.93 12.83
C ILE A 52 -8.48 -4.41 13.63
N GLU A 53 -8.29 -3.32 14.34
CA GLU A 53 -9.33 -2.62 15.08
C GLU A 53 -9.67 -1.31 14.35
N GLY A 54 -10.95 -1.10 14.02
CA GLY A 54 -11.34 0.04 13.19
C GLY A 54 -12.77 0.50 13.41
N PRO A 55 -13.09 1.77 13.09
CA PRO A 55 -14.44 2.30 13.24
C PRO A 55 -15.44 1.69 12.25
N LEU A 56 -14.94 1.16 11.13
CA LEU A 56 -15.71 0.47 10.11
C LEU A 56 -14.88 -0.71 9.61
N MET A 57 -15.41 -1.91 9.76
CA MET A 57 -14.77 -3.15 9.33
C MET A 57 -15.45 -3.69 8.07
N PHE A 58 -14.64 -4.14 7.12
CA PHE A 58 -15.05 -4.79 5.89
C PHE A 58 -14.04 -5.90 5.56
N ALA A 59 -14.51 -7.15 5.50
CA ALA A 59 -13.68 -8.31 5.14
C ALA A 59 -12.33 -8.32 5.90
N ASN A 60 -12.41 -8.28 7.23
CA ASN A 60 -11.27 -8.30 8.16
C ASN A 60 -10.30 -7.11 8.11
N THR A 61 -10.59 -6.08 7.32
CA THR A 61 -9.80 -4.85 7.25
C THR A 61 -10.72 -3.63 7.30
N THR A 62 -10.18 -2.42 7.12
CA THR A 62 -10.98 -1.19 7.10
C THR A 62 -10.90 -0.49 5.74
N PRO A 63 -12.04 -0.03 5.17
CA PRO A 63 -12.03 0.71 3.90
C PRO A 63 -11.15 1.98 3.95
N PHE A 64 -10.99 2.60 5.13
CA PHE A 64 -10.11 3.75 5.32
C PHE A 64 -8.64 3.42 5.11
N PHE A 65 -8.23 2.18 5.38
CA PHE A 65 -6.87 1.70 5.11
C PHE A 65 -6.70 1.37 3.62
N LEU A 66 -7.62 0.58 3.08
CA LEU A 66 -7.58 0.13 1.69
C LEU A 66 -7.62 1.30 0.70
N PHE A 67 -8.59 2.22 0.85
CA PHE A 67 -8.78 3.36 -0.05
C PHE A 67 -8.06 4.64 0.42
N GLY A 68 -7.33 4.56 1.53
CA GLY A 68 -6.44 5.63 1.98
C GLY A 68 -5.00 5.30 1.62
N PRO A 69 -4.14 4.97 2.59
CA PRO A 69 -2.71 4.78 2.36
C PRO A 69 -2.39 3.73 1.29
N VAL A 70 -3.07 2.58 1.27
CA VAL A 70 -2.77 1.51 0.32
C VAL A 70 -3.04 1.95 -1.12
N PHE A 71 -4.26 2.41 -1.40
CA PHE A 71 -4.65 2.90 -2.72
C PHE A 71 -3.79 4.08 -3.19
N VAL A 72 -3.52 5.05 -2.29
CA VAL A 72 -2.71 6.23 -2.61
C VAL A 72 -1.28 5.82 -2.98
N ILE A 73 -0.65 4.97 -2.17
CA ILE A 73 0.72 4.50 -2.45
C ILE A 73 0.76 3.72 -3.75
N GLY A 74 -0.19 2.80 -4.00
CA GLY A 74 -0.26 2.06 -5.25
C GLY A 74 -0.38 2.97 -6.48
N THR A 75 -1.22 4.00 -6.40
CA THR A 75 -1.42 4.96 -7.49
C THR A 75 -0.18 5.83 -7.73
N LEU A 76 0.40 6.39 -6.66
CA LEU A 76 1.59 7.25 -6.77
C LEU A 76 2.84 6.45 -7.15
N LEU A 77 2.97 5.20 -6.71
CA LEU A 77 4.03 4.31 -7.15
C LEU A 77 4.03 4.20 -8.67
N ALA A 78 2.87 3.97 -9.29
CA ALA A 78 2.76 3.89 -10.75
C ALA A 78 3.15 5.19 -11.45
N GLN A 79 2.87 6.34 -10.82
CA GLN A 79 3.23 7.64 -11.35
C GLN A 79 4.74 7.89 -11.34
N PHE A 80 5.38 7.58 -10.22
CA PHE A 80 6.80 7.87 -9.97
C PHE A 80 7.71 6.67 -10.22
N TYR A 81 7.19 5.58 -10.79
CA TYR A 81 7.96 4.35 -10.98
C TYR A 81 9.18 4.60 -11.88
N PRO A 82 10.42 4.40 -11.39
CA PRO A 82 11.60 4.77 -12.15
C PRO A 82 11.80 3.92 -13.41
N ARG A 83 12.35 4.52 -14.46
CA ARG A 83 12.66 3.79 -15.71
C ARG A 83 13.86 2.86 -15.55
N LYS A 84 14.92 3.36 -14.92
CA LYS A 84 16.19 2.65 -14.72
C LYS A 84 16.04 1.57 -13.64
N ARG A 85 16.50 0.35 -13.92
CA ARG A 85 16.36 -0.83 -13.03
C ARG A 85 16.87 -0.58 -11.61
N PHE A 86 18.06 0.02 -11.47
CA PHE A 86 18.64 0.34 -10.17
C PHE A 86 17.75 1.26 -9.32
N TRP A 87 17.20 2.30 -9.94
CA TRP A 87 16.30 3.24 -9.26
C TRP A 87 14.96 2.60 -8.87
N ARG A 88 14.49 1.57 -9.58
CA ARG A 88 13.30 0.79 -9.17
C ARG A 88 13.54 0.05 -7.85
N ILE A 89 14.72 -0.55 -7.69
CA ILE A 89 15.10 -1.24 -6.45
C ILE A 89 15.13 -0.24 -5.30
N ILE A 90 15.79 0.91 -5.50
CA ILE A 90 15.81 1.99 -4.48
C ILE A 90 14.39 2.44 -4.14
N ASN A 91 13.54 2.64 -5.15
CA ASN A 91 12.16 3.07 -4.94
C ASN A 91 11.36 2.07 -4.10
N ILE A 92 11.50 0.77 -4.37
CA ILE A 92 10.87 -0.29 -3.57
C ILE A 92 11.37 -0.24 -2.13
N ILE A 93 12.69 -0.13 -1.90
CA ILE A 93 13.26 -0.06 -0.54
C ILE A 93 12.71 1.16 0.21
N VAL A 94 12.71 2.34 -0.42
CA VAL A 94 12.23 3.59 0.20
C VAL A 94 10.74 3.49 0.52
N LEU A 95 9.91 3.04 -0.43
CA LEU A 95 8.48 2.91 -0.20
C LEU A 95 8.15 1.84 0.85
N THR A 96 8.91 0.74 0.87
CA THR A 96 8.79 -0.29 1.91
C THR A 96 9.08 0.31 3.28
N ALA A 97 10.17 1.08 3.41
CA ALA A 97 10.54 1.71 4.68
C ALA A 97 9.46 2.70 5.17
N ILE A 98 8.95 3.55 4.26
CA ILE A 98 7.87 4.49 4.57
C ILE A 98 6.60 3.74 5.01
N TYR A 99 6.20 2.72 4.25
CA TYR A 99 4.99 1.96 4.56
C TYR A 99 5.11 1.18 5.87
N SER A 100 6.27 0.56 6.11
CA SER A 100 6.55 -0.16 7.36
C SER A 100 6.59 0.80 8.56
N ALA A 101 7.03 2.04 8.37
CA ALA A 101 6.96 3.05 9.43
C ALA A 101 5.50 3.40 9.79
N ILE A 102 4.62 3.50 8.80
CA ILE A 102 3.17 3.70 9.03
C ILE A 102 2.59 2.50 9.78
N GLU A 103 2.93 1.27 9.37
CA GLU A 103 2.49 0.05 10.03
C GLU A 103 2.96 -0.02 11.49
N ILE A 104 4.22 0.31 11.77
CA ILE A 104 4.75 0.39 13.15
C ILE A 104 3.94 1.38 13.98
N MET A 105 3.60 2.55 13.42
CA MET A 105 2.77 3.54 14.12
C MET A 105 1.39 2.97 14.46
N LEU A 106 0.80 2.18 13.56
CA LEU A 106 -0.51 1.53 13.76
C LEU A 106 -0.45 0.37 14.78
N VAL A 107 0.67 -0.33 14.85
CA VAL A 107 0.91 -1.36 15.88
C VAL A 107 1.08 -0.72 17.25
N ILE A 108 1.89 0.34 17.34
CA ILE A 108 2.10 1.08 18.60
C ILE A 108 0.80 1.72 19.10
N SER A 109 -0.08 2.17 18.18
CA SER A 109 -1.38 2.73 18.55
C SER A 109 -2.43 1.71 18.96
N GLY A 110 -2.18 0.41 18.75
CA GLY A 110 -3.13 -0.66 18.98
C GLY A 110 -4.23 -0.76 17.93
N ASP A 111 -4.14 -0.03 16.81
CA ASP A 111 -5.08 -0.18 15.68
C ASP A 111 -4.79 -1.48 14.90
N VAL A 112 -3.56 -1.99 14.97
CA VAL A 112 -3.15 -3.32 14.49
C VAL A 112 -2.50 -4.07 15.64
N VAL A 113 -2.97 -5.29 15.92
CA VAL A 113 -2.47 -6.10 17.04
C VAL A 113 -1.91 -7.42 16.52
N TYR A 114 -0.60 -7.61 16.65
CA TYR A 114 0.05 -8.85 16.26
C TYR A 114 -0.20 -9.95 17.30
N MET A 115 -0.63 -11.12 16.84
CA MET A 115 -0.86 -12.30 17.68
C MET A 115 0.26 -13.32 17.48
N ASN A 116 0.44 -13.79 16.24
CA ASN A 116 1.51 -14.69 15.80
C ASN A 116 2.24 -14.12 14.56
N TRP A 117 2.17 -12.81 14.40
CA TRP A 117 2.78 -12.07 13.31
C TRP A 117 3.94 -11.23 13.85
N HIS A 118 4.96 -11.02 13.02
CA HIS A 118 6.14 -10.26 13.38
C HIS A 118 6.42 -9.19 12.35
N LEU A 119 7.15 -8.15 12.77
CA LEU A 119 7.57 -7.07 11.88
C LEU A 119 8.30 -7.59 10.63
N TYR A 120 9.09 -8.67 10.76
CA TYR A 120 9.77 -9.29 9.63
C TYR A 120 8.80 -9.90 8.60
N ASN A 121 7.68 -10.46 9.06
CA ASN A 121 6.65 -11.00 8.18
C ASN A 121 5.99 -9.86 7.39
N SER A 122 5.63 -8.78 8.09
CA SER A 122 5.12 -7.55 7.47
C SER A 122 6.08 -6.98 6.44
N LEU A 123 7.36 -6.82 6.81
CA LEU A 123 8.37 -6.28 5.91
C LEU A 123 8.49 -7.11 4.64
N THR A 124 8.48 -8.43 4.77
CA THR A 124 8.55 -9.36 3.63
C THR A 124 7.33 -9.20 2.72
N VAL A 125 6.13 -9.17 3.30
CA VAL A 125 4.88 -8.96 2.56
C VAL A 125 4.88 -7.61 1.85
N ASN A 126 5.31 -6.55 2.52
CA ASN A 126 5.36 -5.19 1.98
C ASN A 126 6.32 -5.10 0.78
N ILE A 127 7.51 -5.70 0.87
CA ILE A 127 8.47 -5.77 -0.24
C ILE A 127 7.86 -6.52 -1.42
N LEU A 128 7.26 -7.69 -1.18
CA LEU A 128 6.64 -8.50 -2.22
C LEU A 128 5.47 -7.77 -2.89
N ALA A 129 4.58 -7.16 -2.11
CA ALA A 129 3.45 -6.39 -2.62
C ALA A 129 3.92 -5.23 -3.49
N LEU A 130 4.89 -4.43 -3.03
CA LEU A 130 5.43 -3.30 -3.80
C LEU A 130 6.16 -3.76 -5.07
N MET A 131 6.85 -4.90 -5.04
CA MET A 131 7.42 -5.51 -6.25
C MET A 131 6.33 -5.91 -7.26
N VAL A 132 5.27 -6.57 -6.81
CA VAL A 132 4.15 -6.99 -7.66
C VAL A 132 3.43 -5.79 -8.26
N ILE A 133 3.17 -4.74 -7.46
CA ILE A 133 2.54 -3.51 -7.94
C ILE A 133 3.46 -2.79 -8.95
N GLY A 134 4.77 -2.74 -8.68
CA GLY A 134 5.76 -2.21 -9.61
C GLY A 134 5.83 -2.97 -10.93
N TRP A 135 5.78 -4.30 -10.88
CA TRP A 135 5.68 -5.16 -12.06
C TRP A 135 4.39 -4.88 -12.85
N PHE A 136 3.25 -4.79 -12.16
CA PHE A 136 1.96 -4.47 -12.78
C PHE A 136 2.00 -3.13 -13.52
N SER A 137 2.60 -2.10 -12.91
CA SER A 137 2.83 -0.80 -13.53
C SER A 137 3.66 -0.90 -14.83
N VAL A 138 4.72 -1.72 -14.84
CA VAL A 138 5.61 -1.85 -16.00
C VAL A 138 4.99 -2.69 -17.11
N VAL A 139 4.40 -3.83 -16.77
CA VAL A 139 3.97 -4.86 -17.72
C VAL A 139 2.55 -4.66 -18.17
N VAL A 140 1.61 -4.44 -17.23
CA VAL A 140 0.18 -4.33 -17.54
C VAL A 140 -0.16 -2.93 -18.03
N LEU A 141 0.33 -1.90 -17.33
CA LEU A 141 0.14 -0.50 -17.77
C LEU A 141 1.15 -0.04 -18.82
N ASN A 142 2.06 -0.93 -19.25
CA ASN A 142 3.06 -0.72 -20.30
C ASN A 142 3.98 0.52 -20.10
N LYS A 143 4.13 0.99 -18.86
CA LYS A 143 4.93 2.19 -18.56
C LYS A 143 6.43 2.01 -18.72
N GLY A 144 6.89 0.76 -18.86
CA GLY A 144 8.29 0.46 -19.15
C GLY A 144 8.75 0.90 -20.54
N LYS A 145 7.81 1.18 -21.47
CA LYS A 145 8.11 1.42 -22.90
C LYS A 145 7.93 2.87 -23.37
N GLU A 146 7.48 3.79 -22.51
CA GLU A 146 7.25 5.21 -22.89
C GLU A 146 8.53 6.06 -22.97
N GLY A 147 9.65 5.47 -23.40
CA GLY A 147 10.97 6.12 -23.48
C GLY A 147 11.58 6.00 -24.86
#